data_AF-C0FMW2-F1
#
_entry.id   AF-C0FMW2-F1
#
_cell.length_a   1.000
_cell.length_b   1.000
_cell.length_c   1.000
_cell.angle_alpha   90.00
_cell.angle_beta   90.00
_cell.angle_gamma   90.00
#
_symmetry.space_group_name_H-M   'P 1'
#
loop_
_entity.id
_entity.type
_entity.pdbx_description
1 polymer ?
#
loop_
_entity_poly.entity_id
_entity_poly.type
_entity_poly.pdbx_seq_one_letter_code
_entity_poly.pdbx_strand_id
1 'polypeptide(L)' 'MKKIIRNRIKCKKCGEIIESTSRHDFKFCKCGAVAVDGGKDYLRRVGNKDDYEELIEYEGRDDDEE' A
#
# COMPACT_ATOMS: atom_id res chain seq x y z
N MET A 1 4.79 -14.22 11.92
CA MET A 1 4.14 -13.00 11.37
C MET A 1 4.93 -12.55 10.17
N LYS A 2 4.28 -12.28 9.03
CA LYS A 2 4.99 -11.77 7.84
C LYS A 2 5.26 -10.28 8.05
N LYS A 3 6.53 -9.87 7.97
CA LYS A 3 6.94 -8.48 8.15
C LYS A 3 6.68 -7.71 6.86
N ILE A 4 6.01 -6.56 6.94
CA ILE A 4 5.74 -5.71 5.78
C ILE A 4 7.04 -4.97 5.42
N ILE A 5 7.47 -5.10 4.17
CA ILE A 5 8.65 -4.41 3.64
C ILE A 5 8.24 -3.14 2.90
N ARG A 6 7.19 -3.24 2.07
CA ARG A 6 6.59 -2.09 1.38
C ARG A 6 5.08 -2.09 1.55
N ASN A 7 4.53 -0.93 1.90
CA ASN A 7 3.10 -0.69 2.04
C ASN A 7 2.67 0.33 0.99
N ARG A 8 2.48 -0.16 -0.24
CA ARG A 8 2.11 0.66 -1.40
C ARG A 8 0.76 0.25 -1.97
N ILE A 9 0.05 1.23 -2.51
CA ILE A 9 -1.05 1.00 -3.46
C ILE A 9 -0.91 1.93 -4.64
N LYS A 10 -1.47 1.50 -5.77
CA LYS A 10 -1.65 2.34 -6.96
C LYS A 10 -3.11 2.75 -7.09
N CYS A 11 -3.38 4.04 -7.17
CA CYS A 11 -4.70 4.55 -7.46
C CYS A 11 -5.06 4.27 -8.93
N LYS A 12 -6.13 3.52 -9.17
CA LYS A 12 -6.64 3.23 -10.52
C LYS A 12 -7.30 4.44 -11.17
N LYS A 13 -7.78 5.41 -10.37
CA LYS A 13 -8.42 6.65 -10.86
C LYS A 13 -7.43 7.66 -11.44
N CYS A 14 -6.32 7.92 -10.74
CA CYS A 14 -5.35 8.94 -11.14
C CYS A 14 -3.96 8.39 -11.51
N GLY A 15 -3.77 7.08 -11.39
CA GLY A 15 -2.54 6.36 -11.72
C GLY A 15 -1.41 6.49 -10.69
N GLU A 16 -1.59 7.29 -9.63
CA GLU A 16 -0.52 7.56 -8.67
C GLU A 16 -0.27 6.40 -7.71
N ILE A 17 1.00 6.15 -7.43
CA ILE A 17 1.45 5.17 -6.45
C ILE A 17 1.79 5.92 -5.16
N ILE A 18 1.15 5.52 -4.07
CA ILE A 18 1.39 6.08 -2.74
C ILE A 18 1.95 5.01 -1.81
N GLU A 19 2.92 5.40 -0.98
CA GLU A 19 3.58 4.52 0.00
C GLU A 19 3.45 5.09 1.42
N SER A 20 3.09 4.23 2.37
CA SER A 20 3.24 4.51 3.80
C SER A 20 4.54 3.89 4.32
N THR A 21 5.44 4.72 4.85
CA THR A 21 6.79 4.32 5.28
C THR A 21 6.96 4.24 6.80
N SER A 22 6.11 4.95 7.55
CA SER A 22 6.11 5.01 9.02
C SER A 22 4.71 4.77 9.57
N ARG A 23 4.60 4.35 10.84
CA ARG A 23 3.34 4.01 11.51
C ARG A 23 2.26 5.09 11.41
N HIS A 24 2.67 6.35 11.34
CA HIS A 24 1.78 7.51 11.25
C HIS A 24 1.92 8.25 9.90
N ASP A 25 2.40 7.56 8.85
CA ASP A 25 2.57 8.11 7.51
C ASP A 25 1.31 7.90 6.67
N PHE A 26 0.31 8.72 6.96
CA PHE A 26 -0.96 8.72 6.26
C PHE A 26 -0.84 9.55 4.96
N LYS A 27 -0.98 8.89 3.81
CA LYS A 27 -0.84 9.52 2.49
C LYS A 27 -2.08 9.29 1.64
N PHE A 28 -2.59 10.35 1.02
CA PHE A 28 -3.60 10.29 -0.03
C PHE A 28 -2.94 10.36 -1.41
N CYS A 29 -3.58 9.78 -2.42
CA CYS A 29 -3.27 10.12 -3.80
C CYS A 29 -3.74 11.55 -4.13
N LYS A 30 -3.20 12.12 -5.21
CA LYS A 30 -3.45 13.47 -5.71
C LYS A 30 -4.92 13.76 -6.03
N CYS A 31 -5.70 12.74 -6.39
CA CYS A 31 -7.14 12.91 -6.62
C CYS A 31 -7.99 12.71 -5.36
N GLY A 32 -7.37 12.37 -4.23
CA GLY A 32 -8.05 12.15 -2.95
C GLY A 32 -8.93 10.90 -2.89
N ALA A 33 -8.96 10.06 -3.95
CA ALA A 33 -9.85 8.90 -4.00
C ALA A 33 -9.42 7.77 -3.08
N VAL A 34 -8.11 7.59 -2.86
CA VAL A 34 -7.55 6.49 -2.06
C VAL A 34 -6.39 6.96 -1.18
N ALA A 35 -6.19 6.30 -0.04
CA ALA A 35 -5.11 6.60 0.92
C ALA A 35 -4.48 5.32 1.52
N VAL A 36 -3.24 5.45 1.99
CA VAL A 36 -2.48 4.41 2.71
C VAL A 36 -2.01 4.94 4.07
N ASP A 37 -1.94 4.04 5.05
CA ASP A 37 -1.42 4.32 6.40
C ASP A 37 -0.89 3.04 7.06
N GLY A 38 -0.14 3.21 8.15
CA GLY A 38 0.35 2.13 9.02
C GLY A 38 1.79 1.68 8.78
N GLY A 39 2.49 2.31 7.83
CA GLY A 39 3.91 2.05 7.60
C GLY A 39 4.19 0.58 7.35
N LYS A 40 5.09 0.01 8.16
CA LYS A 40 5.45 -1.42 8.14
C LYS A 40 4.81 -2.22 9.29
N ASP A 41 4.03 -1.55 10.14
CA ASP A 41 3.39 -2.16 11.32
C ASP A 41 2.06 -2.80 10.96
N TYR A 42 1.27 -2.13 10.12
CA TYR A 42 -0.04 -2.62 9.65
C TYR A 42 -0.44 -2.00 8.31
N LEU A 43 -1.41 -2.61 7.64
CA LEU A 43 -1.97 -2.11 6.39
C LEU A 43 -3.32 -1.45 6.65
N ARG A 44 -3.40 -0.16 6.35
CA ARG A 44 -4.68 0.57 6.31
C ARG A 44 -4.90 1.17 4.93
N ARG A 45 -6.12 1.02 4.43
CA ARG A 45 -6.59 1.55 3.15
C ARG A 45 -7.80 2.44 3.40
N VAL A 46 -7.85 3.56 2.69
CA VAL A 46 -9.03 4.43 2.63
C VAL A 46 -9.45 4.53 1.17
N GLY A 47 -10.76 4.50 0.92
CA GLY A 47 -11.35 4.50 -0.43
C GLY A 47 -12.01 3.18 -0.79
N ASN A 48 -12.51 3.09 -2.04
CA ASN A 48 -13.11 1.86 -2.54
C ASN A 48 -12.01 0.87 -2.97
N LYS A 49 -12.21 -0.44 -2.72
CA LYS A 49 -11.29 -1.51 -3.14
C LYS A 49 -11.09 -1.55 -4.65
N ASP A 50 -12.10 -1.16 -5.41
CA ASP A 50 -12.03 -1.10 -6.87
C ASP A 50 -11.18 0.06 -7.40
N ASP A 51 -10.91 1.07 -6.56
CA ASP A 51 -10.18 2.29 -6.94
C ASP A 51 -8.66 2.19 -6.74
N TYR A 52 -8.16 1.06 -6.20
CA TYR A 52 -6.73 0.83 -6.03
C TYR A 52 -6.28 -0.59 -6.39
N GLU A 53 -4.99 -0.73 -6.62
CA GLU A 53 -4.25 -1.97 -6.79
C GLU A 53 -3.24 -2.12 -5.65
N GLU A 54 -3.17 -3.32 -5.06
CA GLU A 54 -2.28 -3.62 -3.95
C GLU A 54 -0.86 -3.90 -4.46
N LEU A 55 0.13 -3.18 -3.93
CA LEU A 55 1.55 -3.32 -4.26
C LEU A 55 2.36 -3.56 -2.97
N ILE A 56 1.84 -4.42 -2.09
CA ILE A 56 2.45 -4.73 -0.80
C ILE A 56 3.55 -5.77 -1.00
N GLU A 57 4.69 -5.57 -0.34
CA GLU A 57 5.77 -6.55 -0.28
C GLU A 57 5.98 -7.00 1.17
N TYR A 58 6.18 -8.31 1.35
CA TYR A 58 6.46 -8.92 2.65
C TYR A 58 7.86 -9.53 2.66
N GLU A 59 8.50 -9.56 3.83
CA GLU A 59 9.79 -10.21 4.05
C GLU A 59 9.64 -11.73 3.80
N GLY A 60 10.39 -12.26 2.82
CA GLY A 60 10.47 -13.70 2.56
C GLY A 60 9.55 -14.27 1.46
N ARG A 61 9.27 -13.53 0.39
CA ARG A 61 8.77 -14.11 -0.88
C ARG A 61 9.07 -13.18 -2.07
N ASP A 62 10.31 -13.18 -2.53
CA ASP A 62 10.57 -13.24 -3.98
C ASP A 62 10.44 -14.72 -4.33
N ASP A 63 9.65 -15.07 -5.35
CA ASP A 63 9.63 -16.38 -6.02
C ASP A 63 10.07 -17.61 -5.19
N ASP A 64 9.09 -18.30 -4.59
CA ASP A 64 9.17 -19.77 -4.66
C ASP A 64 8.80 -20.07 -6.12
N GLU A 65 9.83 -20.10 -6.97
CA GLU A 65 9.84 -20.89 -8.20
C GLU A 65 9.48 -22.33 -7.79
N GLU A 66 8.27 -22.78 -8.11
CA GLU A 66 8.02 -24.17 -8.52
C GLU A 66 6.85 -24.23 -9.51
#